data_AF-A0A4R1W3G8-F1
#
_entry.id   AF-A0A4R1W3G8-F1
#
_cell.length_a   1.000
_cell.length_b   1.000
_cell.length_c   1.000
_cell.angle_alpha   90.00
_cell.angle_beta   90.00
_cell.angle_gamma   90.00
#
_symmetry.space_group_name_H-M   'P 1'
#
loop_
_entity.id
_entity.type
_entity.pdbx_description
1 polymer ?
#
loop_
_entity_poly.entity_id
_entity_poly.type
_entity_poly.pdbx_seq_one_letter_code
_entity_poly.pdbx_strand_id
1 'polypeptide(L)'
;MDTAGNASAASNTYGVTLDQTPPSATIAITTLSVDTGTVGDWSTQDNSPTISGTLGSALGTGEQVQIQIDSGTWVNASVSGTSWYYGPGTLSVGSHAVAVRVVDAAGNVGHNASQTISITSIPAQAPMVQASNSALLGLVGVEALNLLDLGSQSLTAVDPNNNLKTVQVKYAPVLSLALGAYTLTASAALAAELGLHISISNSSGILGIVAPSSTLTITAIDNGAMSNMAVNELLGTVHFEQNLSLLGLDVLNATTITATDTTGLSASAATGSLLDVSLLNSGGSANVIQGDAGANTLSGTTGNDRLYGFAGNDVLNGNDGNDLLRGGAGADTLNGGAGNDTLVYDASDTLIDGGAGSDTLLIDSGTGQVLNLDAVSNIRNIERIDLGTGDAGRQITLTEAGVLRATDSNHQLTIAGDGSDRVTMTGAVFQGQTLINGEAYNHYTLGTTDIFVDHPVLVVV
;
A
#
# COMPACT_ATOMS: atom_id res chain seq x y z
N MET A 1 -31.93 65.07 3.46
CA MET A 1 -32.15 66.52 3.31
C MET A 1 -31.28 67.24 4.33
N ASP A 2 -30.84 68.45 4.02
CA ASP A 2 -30.26 69.36 5.00
C ASP A 2 -31.34 69.99 5.90
N THR A 3 -30.91 70.76 6.90
CA THR A 3 -31.79 71.47 7.85
C THR A 3 -32.64 72.57 7.22
N ALA A 4 -32.34 72.97 5.97
CA ALA A 4 -33.14 73.91 5.20
C ALA A 4 -34.19 73.21 4.32
N GLY A 5 -34.21 71.87 4.29
CA GLY A 5 -35.14 71.07 3.50
C GLY A 5 -34.66 70.75 2.09
N ASN A 6 -33.39 70.98 1.74
CA ASN A 6 -32.86 70.60 0.43
C ASN A 6 -32.48 69.11 0.43
N ALA A 7 -33.00 68.34 -0.53
CA ALA A 7 -32.58 66.95 -0.73
C ALA A 7 -31.35 66.88 -1.65
N SER A 8 -30.38 66.04 -1.31
CA SER A 8 -29.33 65.64 -2.23
C SER A 8 -29.89 64.75 -3.34
N ALA A 9 -29.10 64.48 -4.38
CA ALA A 9 -29.42 63.45 -5.36
C ALA A 9 -29.72 62.10 -4.67
N ALA A 10 -30.68 61.35 -5.22
CA ALA A 10 -30.95 59.99 -4.77
C ALA A 10 -29.70 59.12 -4.93
N SER A 11 -29.51 58.16 -4.03
CA SER A 11 -28.48 57.14 -4.22
C SER A 11 -28.75 56.34 -5.49
N ASN A 12 -27.71 55.67 -6.00
CA ASN A 12 -27.90 54.66 -7.05
C ASN A 12 -28.91 53.60 -6.59
N THR A 13 -29.66 53.04 -7.53
CA THR A 13 -30.55 51.90 -7.26
C THR A 13 -29.71 50.64 -7.07
N TYR A 14 -29.93 49.93 -5.97
CA TYR A 14 -29.37 48.60 -5.72
C TYR A 14 -30.48 47.56 -5.77
N GLY A 15 -30.29 46.51 -6.56
CA GLY A 15 -31.16 45.34 -6.54
C GLY A 15 -30.69 44.38 -5.46
N VAL A 16 -31.59 43.98 -4.55
CA VAL A 16 -31.35 42.92 -3.57
C VAL A 16 -32.36 41.81 -3.87
N THR A 17 -31.85 40.62 -4.16
CA THR A 17 -32.67 39.41 -4.26
C THR A 17 -32.60 38.67 -2.93
N LEU A 18 -33.76 38.45 -2.31
CA LEU A 18 -33.88 37.66 -1.09
C LEU A 18 -34.23 36.23 -1.50
N ASP A 19 -33.31 35.31 -1.26
CA ASP A 19 -33.54 33.88 -1.43
C ASP A 19 -33.73 33.22 -0.07
N GLN A 20 -34.88 32.60 0.14
CA GLN A 20 -35.22 31.85 1.35
C GLN A 20 -35.71 30.44 1.02
N THR A 21 -35.54 29.99 -0.23
CA THR A 21 -36.07 28.71 -0.68
C THR A 21 -35.00 27.64 -0.51
N PRO A 22 -35.11 26.70 0.44
CA PRO A 22 -34.08 25.71 0.61
C PRO A 22 -34.06 24.66 -0.51
N PRO A 23 -32.91 23.99 -0.73
CA PRO A 23 -32.82 22.83 -1.61
C PRO A 23 -33.84 21.74 -1.30
N SER A 24 -34.44 21.16 -2.34
CA SER A 24 -35.45 20.10 -2.19
C SER A 24 -34.87 18.68 -2.27
N ALA A 25 -33.64 18.52 -2.78
CA ALA A 25 -32.98 17.23 -2.87
C ALA A 25 -32.87 16.60 -1.47
N THR A 26 -33.34 15.36 -1.33
CA THR A 26 -33.12 14.57 -0.11
C THR A 26 -31.69 14.06 -0.10
N ILE A 27 -31.16 13.77 1.09
CA ILE A 27 -29.81 13.25 1.27
C ILE A 27 -29.80 12.08 2.25
N ALA A 28 -28.98 11.08 1.98
CA ALA A 28 -28.74 9.94 2.86
C ALA A 28 -27.25 9.60 2.90
N ILE A 29 -26.79 9.14 4.06
CA ILE A 29 -25.48 8.48 4.23
C ILE A 29 -25.74 6.99 4.02
N THR A 30 -25.03 6.35 3.09
CA THR A 30 -25.35 4.97 2.69
C THR A 30 -24.21 3.99 2.90
N THR A 31 -22.95 4.43 2.83
CA THR A 31 -21.79 3.54 2.91
C THR A 31 -20.63 4.18 3.65
N LEU A 32 -19.82 3.33 4.28
CA LEU A 32 -18.53 3.62 4.88
C LEU A 32 -17.54 2.62 4.28
N SER A 33 -16.38 3.08 3.83
CA SER A 33 -15.33 2.21 3.24
C SER A 33 -14.08 2.24 4.10
N VAL A 34 -13.33 1.14 4.23
CA VAL A 34 -13.84 -0.24 4.08
C VAL A 34 -14.72 -0.57 5.30
N ASP A 35 -15.94 -1.05 5.14
CA ASP A 35 -16.78 -1.53 6.25
C ASP A 35 -16.26 -2.88 6.76
N THR A 36 -15.17 -2.84 7.53
CA THR A 36 -14.48 -4.04 8.02
C THR A 36 -15.25 -4.67 9.18
N GLY A 37 -15.34 -5.99 9.21
CA GLY A 37 -16.03 -6.72 10.28
C GLY A 37 -17.47 -7.05 9.90
N THR A 38 -18.46 -6.46 10.59
CA THR A 38 -19.88 -6.77 10.33
C THR A 38 -20.47 -5.76 9.36
N VAL A 39 -20.65 -6.17 8.11
CA VAL A 39 -21.24 -5.29 7.07
C VAL A 39 -22.56 -4.66 7.55
N GLY A 40 -22.64 -3.34 7.44
CA GLY A 40 -23.81 -2.52 7.75
C GLY A 40 -23.93 -2.11 9.21
N ASP A 41 -22.91 -2.37 10.06
CA ASP A 41 -22.90 -1.93 11.46
C ASP A 41 -22.35 -0.51 11.67
N TRP A 42 -21.90 0.15 10.60
CA TRP A 42 -21.26 1.48 10.61
C TRP A 42 -19.99 1.53 11.46
N SER A 43 -19.27 0.43 11.53
CA SER A 43 -17.99 0.29 12.19
C SER A 43 -16.90 -0.06 11.18
N THR A 44 -15.70 0.48 11.38
CA THR A 44 -14.55 0.11 10.56
C THR A 44 -13.28 0.09 11.40
N GLN A 45 -12.28 -0.64 10.93
CA GLN A 45 -10.92 -0.69 11.45
C GLN A 45 -9.96 0.13 10.58
N ASP A 46 -10.44 0.60 9.42
CA ASP A 46 -9.79 1.63 8.61
C ASP A 46 -9.93 2.97 9.33
N ASN A 47 -8.80 3.57 9.71
CA ASN A 47 -8.78 4.85 10.39
C ASN A 47 -8.84 6.04 9.41
N SER A 48 -8.94 5.79 8.11
CA SER A 48 -9.02 6.78 7.04
C SER A 48 -10.17 6.48 6.07
N PRO A 49 -11.41 6.30 6.54
CA PRO A 49 -12.46 5.74 5.73
C PRO A 49 -13.07 6.74 4.73
N THR A 50 -13.51 6.29 3.55
CA THR A 50 -14.36 7.14 2.69
C THR A 50 -15.83 6.99 3.08
N ILE A 51 -16.47 8.11 3.41
CA ILE A 51 -17.91 8.19 3.75
C ILE A 51 -18.68 8.56 2.48
N SER A 52 -19.70 7.80 2.12
CA SER A 52 -20.50 8.08 0.90
C SER A 52 -22.00 7.95 1.12
N GLY A 53 -22.75 8.52 0.18
CA GLY A 53 -24.19 8.57 0.25
C GLY A 53 -24.88 8.87 -1.08
N THR A 54 -26.19 9.06 -1.00
CA THR A 54 -27.05 9.33 -2.16
C THR A 54 -27.90 10.57 -1.98
N LEU A 55 -28.32 11.13 -3.11
CA LEU A 55 -29.26 12.22 -3.24
C LEU A 55 -30.55 11.71 -3.92
N GLY A 56 -31.70 12.22 -3.49
CA GLY A 56 -32.99 11.88 -4.13
C GLY A 56 -33.15 12.44 -5.54
N SER A 57 -32.35 13.45 -5.89
CA SER A 57 -32.27 14.05 -7.22
C SER A 57 -30.89 14.70 -7.40
N ALA A 58 -30.49 14.96 -8.64
CA ALA A 58 -29.30 15.77 -8.92
C ALA A 58 -29.47 17.17 -8.31
N LEU A 59 -28.35 17.75 -7.88
CA LEU A 59 -28.31 19.09 -7.31
C LEU A 59 -28.66 20.16 -8.35
N GLY A 60 -29.40 21.17 -7.91
CA GLY A 60 -29.63 22.39 -8.66
C GLY A 60 -28.37 23.24 -8.81
N THR A 61 -28.42 24.24 -9.69
CA THR A 61 -27.28 25.14 -9.90
C THR A 61 -26.91 25.89 -8.61
N GLY A 62 -25.67 25.75 -8.17
CA GLY A 62 -25.17 26.40 -6.94
C GLY A 62 -25.51 25.65 -5.65
N GLU A 63 -26.24 24.53 -5.72
CA GLU A 63 -26.44 23.66 -4.57
C GLU A 63 -25.20 22.78 -4.33
N GLN A 64 -24.95 22.45 -3.05
CA GLN A 64 -23.80 21.67 -2.61
C GLN A 64 -24.19 20.73 -1.47
N VAL A 65 -23.50 19.60 -1.36
CA VAL A 65 -23.52 18.76 -0.16
C VAL A 65 -22.44 19.25 0.79
N GLN A 66 -22.83 19.48 2.05
CA GLN A 66 -21.89 19.72 3.14
C GLN A 66 -21.91 18.56 4.12
N ILE A 67 -20.74 18.25 4.68
CA ILE A 67 -20.52 17.25 5.70
C ILE A 67 -19.81 17.88 6.90
N GLN A 68 -20.14 17.37 8.09
CA GLN A 68 -19.51 17.72 9.35
C GLN A 68 -19.19 16.42 10.09
N ILE A 69 -17.95 16.30 10.58
CA ILE A 69 -17.52 15.24 11.48
C ILE A 69 -17.46 15.82 12.89
N ASP A 70 -18.07 15.11 13.84
CA ASP A 70 -18.28 15.52 15.22
C ASP A 70 -18.86 16.93 15.34
N SER A 71 -18.22 17.79 16.13
CA SER A 71 -18.57 19.21 16.25
C SER A 71 -17.63 20.10 15.42
N GLY A 72 -17.02 19.54 14.36
CA GLY A 72 -16.09 20.22 13.46
C GLY A 72 -16.74 21.25 12.54
N THR A 73 -16.01 21.74 11.56
CA THR A 73 -16.55 22.68 10.56
C THR A 73 -17.30 21.95 9.45
N TRP A 74 -18.37 22.57 8.93
CA TRP A 74 -19.01 22.11 7.70
C TRP A 74 -18.08 22.32 6.52
N VAL A 75 -17.82 21.27 5.77
CA VAL A 75 -17.00 21.27 4.55
C VAL A 75 -17.79 20.70 3.39
N ASN A 76 -17.40 21.02 2.16
CA ASN A 76 -18.07 20.51 0.99
C ASN A 76 -17.65 19.06 0.71
N ALA A 77 -18.62 18.19 0.45
CA ALA A 77 -18.39 16.84 -0.06
C ALA A 77 -18.35 16.86 -1.58
N SER A 78 -17.67 15.87 -2.18
CA SER A 78 -17.69 15.68 -3.63
C SER A 78 -19.00 15.05 -4.07
N VAL A 79 -19.56 15.51 -5.19
CA VAL A 79 -20.84 15.04 -5.74
C VAL A 79 -20.67 14.63 -7.19
N SER A 80 -21.13 13.43 -7.54
CA SER A 80 -21.18 12.92 -8.90
C SER A 80 -22.57 12.38 -9.20
N GLY A 81 -23.32 13.12 -10.03
CA GLY A 81 -24.72 12.80 -10.33
C GLY A 81 -25.59 12.85 -9.06
N THR A 82 -26.08 11.69 -8.63
CA THR A 82 -26.90 11.51 -7.42
C THR A 82 -26.13 10.85 -6.27
N SER A 83 -24.81 10.71 -6.39
CA SER A 83 -23.94 10.14 -5.36
C SER A 83 -23.03 11.22 -4.79
N TRP A 84 -22.66 11.09 -3.53
CA TRP A 84 -21.69 11.97 -2.88
C TRP A 84 -20.71 11.17 -2.03
N TYR A 85 -19.51 11.71 -1.80
CA TYR A 85 -18.48 11.10 -0.97
C TYR A 85 -17.56 12.13 -0.33
N TYR A 86 -16.90 11.71 0.75
CA TYR A 86 -15.93 12.50 1.49
C TYR A 86 -14.94 11.61 2.25
N GLY A 87 -13.64 11.83 2.04
CA GLY A 87 -12.53 11.30 2.84
C GLY A 87 -12.16 12.31 3.94
N PRO A 88 -12.35 11.97 5.23
CA PRO A 88 -12.16 12.88 6.35
C PRO A 88 -10.71 13.03 6.84
N GLY A 89 -9.74 12.39 6.20
CA GLY A 89 -8.40 12.18 6.75
C GLY A 89 -8.38 11.03 7.74
N THR A 90 -7.33 10.98 8.56
CA THR A 90 -7.23 10.04 9.67
C THR A 90 -8.16 10.44 10.84
N LEU A 91 -9.02 9.52 11.24
CA LEU A 91 -9.88 9.59 12.41
C LEU A 91 -9.31 8.72 13.55
N SER A 92 -9.46 9.19 14.78
CA SER A 92 -9.03 8.45 15.97
C SER A 92 -9.93 7.24 16.24
N VAL A 93 -9.42 6.21 16.94
CA VAL A 93 -10.28 5.14 17.47
C VAL A 93 -11.35 5.74 18.39
N GLY A 94 -12.62 5.43 18.14
CA GLY A 94 -13.75 5.98 18.86
C GLY A 94 -15.00 6.11 18.01
N SER A 95 -16.04 6.70 18.60
CA SER A 95 -17.29 7.00 17.91
C SER A 95 -17.24 8.42 17.36
N HIS A 96 -17.64 8.59 16.10
CA HIS A 96 -17.69 9.87 15.41
C HIS A 96 -19.10 10.15 14.88
N ALA A 97 -19.60 11.35 15.14
CA ALA A 97 -20.90 11.79 14.62
C ALA A 97 -20.72 12.39 13.23
N VAL A 98 -21.36 11.82 12.21
CA VAL A 98 -21.38 12.36 10.85
C VAL A 98 -22.72 13.04 10.62
N ALA A 99 -22.70 14.30 10.20
CA ALA A 99 -23.88 15.02 9.76
C ALA A 99 -23.68 15.52 8.33
N VAL A 100 -24.70 15.39 7.48
CA VAL A 100 -24.70 15.87 6.10
C VAL A 100 -25.93 16.72 5.82
N ARG A 101 -25.79 17.72 4.94
CA ARG A 101 -26.89 18.59 4.53
C ARG A 101 -26.71 19.07 3.09
N VAL A 102 -27.82 19.40 2.44
CA VAL A 102 -27.79 20.13 1.17
C VAL A 102 -27.96 21.62 1.45
N VAL A 103 -27.11 22.46 0.85
CA VAL A 103 -27.19 23.92 0.94
C VAL A 103 -27.23 24.53 -0.45
N ASP A 104 -27.95 25.63 -0.61
CA ASP A 104 -27.88 26.44 -1.85
C ASP A 104 -26.78 27.51 -1.78
N ALA A 105 -26.65 28.27 -2.87
CA ALA A 105 -25.70 29.38 -2.96
C ALA A 105 -26.01 30.55 -2.01
N ALA A 106 -27.24 30.67 -1.52
CA ALA A 106 -27.66 31.68 -0.54
C ALA A 106 -27.42 31.21 0.92
N GLY A 107 -27.04 29.95 1.12
CA GLY A 107 -26.83 29.33 2.42
C GLY A 107 -28.10 28.78 3.07
N ASN A 108 -29.22 28.68 2.35
CA ASN A 108 -30.41 28.03 2.86
C ASN A 108 -30.14 26.52 3.01
N VAL A 109 -30.47 25.99 4.18
CA VAL A 109 -30.26 24.57 4.50
C VAL A 109 -31.51 23.77 4.14
N GLY A 110 -31.35 22.81 3.23
CA GLY A 110 -32.38 21.87 2.82
C GLY A 110 -32.41 20.62 3.70
N HIS A 111 -32.60 19.45 3.06
CA HIS A 111 -32.59 18.17 3.78
C HIS A 111 -31.22 17.87 4.38
N ASN A 112 -31.25 17.15 5.50
CA ASN A 112 -30.07 16.69 6.23
C ASN A 112 -30.25 15.25 6.68
N ALA A 113 -29.14 14.58 6.93
CA ALA A 113 -29.06 13.26 7.51
C ALA A 113 -27.90 13.22 8.50
N SER A 114 -27.95 12.25 9.41
CA SER A 114 -26.88 12.04 10.38
C SER A 114 -26.71 10.55 10.65
N GLN A 115 -25.47 10.14 10.86
CA GLN A 115 -25.10 8.76 11.14
C GLN A 115 -23.92 8.77 12.11
N THR A 116 -23.97 7.92 13.13
CA THR A 116 -22.79 7.67 13.95
C THR A 116 -21.98 6.57 13.29
N ILE A 117 -20.69 6.81 13.10
CA ILE A 117 -19.72 5.79 12.69
C ILE A 117 -18.78 5.47 13.85
N SER A 118 -18.17 4.29 13.84
CA SER A 118 -17.17 3.91 14.85
C SER A 118 -15.89 3.48 14.18
N ILE A 119 -14.78 4.12 14.54
CA ILE A 119 -13.43 3.62 14.25
C ILE A 119 -13.05 2.71 15.40
N THR A 120 -12.91 1.44 15.10
CA THR A 120 -12.50 0.40 16.04
C THR A 120 -11.02 0.13 15.87
N SER A 121 -10.33 -0.20 16.96
CA SER A 121 -9.01 -0.79 16.84
C SER A 121 -9.13 -2.08 16.03
N ILE A 122 -8.22 -2.30 15.08
CA ILE A 122 -8.05 -3.61 14.46
C ILE A 122 -7.84 -4.60 15.62
N PRO A 123 -8.76 -5.56 15.89
CA PRO A 123 -8.55 -6.54 16.94
C PRO A 123 -7.28 -7.32 16.62
N ALA A 124 -6.59 -7.81 17.65
CA ALA A 124 -5.47 -8.71 17.43
C ALA A 124 -5.97 -9.94 16.65
N GLN A 125 -5.51 -10.10 15.41
CA GLN A 125 -5.82 -11.25 14.58
C GLN A 125 -4.58 -12.11 14.49
N ALA A 126 -4.77 -13.43 14.51
CA ALA A 126 -3.65 -14.32 14.29
C ALA A 126 -3.15 -14.16 12.85
N PRO A 127 -1.84 -14.33 12.62
CA PRO A 127 -1.30 -14.42 11.28
C PRO A 127 -2.00 -15.52 10.48
N MET A 128 -1.96 -15.40 9.17
CA MET A 128 -2.27 -16.47 8.23
C MET A 128 -1.01 -16.88 7.50
N VAL A 129 -0.85 -18.18 7.27
CA VAL A 129 0.31 -18.73 6.58
C VAL A 129 -0.11 -19.74 5.54
N GLN A 130 0.62 -19.79 4.43
CA GLN A 130 0.45 -20.79 3.39
C GLN A 130 1.76 -21.53 3.15
N ALA A 131 1.64 -22.83 2.89
CA ALA A 131 2.74 -23.71 2.52
C ALA A 131 2.40 -24.48 1.23
N SER A 132 1.81 -23.80 0.24
CA SER A 132 1.46 -24.40 -1.04
C SER A 132 1.49 -23.41 -2.19
N ASN A 133 1.67 -23.91 -3.41
CA ASN A 133 1.58 -23.16 -4.67
C ASN A 133 0.16 -22.95 -5.19
N SER A 134 -0.86 -23.39 -4.45
CA SER A 134 -2.25 -23.20 -4.86
C SER A 134 -2.61 -21.74 -4.68
N ALA A 135 -3.23 -21.15 -5.72
CA ALA A 135 -3.64 -19.75 -5.71
C ALA A 135 -4.30 -19.38 -4.38
N LEU A 136 -3.99 -18.16 -3.92
CA LEU A 136 -4.41 -17.40 -2.75
C LEU A 136 -5.95 -17.29 -2.56
N LEU A 137 -6.70 -18.35 -2.82
CA LEU A 137 -8.15 -18.37 -2.83
C LEU A 137 -8.67 -18.25 -1.38
N GLY A 138 -8.81 -17.00 -0.94
CA GLY A 138 -9.53 -16.63 0.27
C GLY A 138 -8.70 -16.13 1.44
N LEU A 139 -7.40 -15.82 1.27
CA LEU A 139 -6.63 -15.17 2.34
C LEU A 139 -6.97 -13.67 2.38
N VAL A 140 -7.78 -13.24 3.35
CA VAL A 140 -8.10 -11.82 3.57
C VAL A 140 -6.82 -11.07 3.97
N GLY A 141 -6.35 -10.09 3.20
CA GLY A 141 -5.14 -9.31 3.53
C GLY A 141 -3.93 -9.54 2.63
N VAL A 142 -4.02 -10.44 1.65
CA VAL A 142 -3.05 -10.49 0.53
C VAL A 142 -3.19 -9.32 -0.44
N GLU A 143 -4.32 -8.60 -0.37
CA GLU A 143 -4.50 -7.30 -1.02
C GLU A 143 -3.53 -6.23 -0.46
N ALA A 144 -3.05 -6.38 0.77
CA ALA A 144 -2.00 -5.51 1.33
C ALA A 144 -0.62 -5.77 0.70
N LEU A 145 -0.49 -6.85 -0.08
CA LEU A 145 0.71 -7.20 -0.82
C LEU A 145 0.59 -6.88 -2.31
N ASN A 146 -0.35 -6.02 -2.72
CA ASN A 146 -0.65 -5.70 -4.13
C ASN A 146 0.58 -5.39 -5.01
N LEU A 147 1.74 -5.07 -4.42
CA LEU A 147 3.02 -4.84 -5.10
C LEU A 147 3.86 -6.12 -5.35
N LEU A 148 3.40 -7.30 -4.90
CA LEU A 148 4.17 -8.54 -4.90
C LEU A 148 3.40 -9.72 -5.49
N ASP A 149 3.87 -10.28 -6.62
CA ASP A 149 3.26 -11.49 -7.20
C ASP A 149 3.63 -12.76 -6.43
N LEU A 150 2.70 -13.25 -5.60
CA LEU A 150 2.86 -14.47 -4.81
C LEU A 150 2.52 -15.76 -5.58
N GLY A 151 2.06 -15.69 -6.84
CA GLY A 151 1.55 -16.84 -7.61
C GLY A 151 2.55 -17.98 -7.81
N SER A 152 3.85 -17.68 -7.70
CA SER A 152 4.96 -18.64 -7.83
C SER A 152 5.68 -18.95 -6.52
N GLN A 153 5.14 -18.52 -5.38
CA GLN A 153 5.76 -18.66 -4.06
C GLN A 153 5.14 -19.80 -3.25
N SER A 154 5.98 -20.66 -2.65
CA SER A 154 5.51 -21.80 -1.85
C SER A 154 5.14 -21.47 -0.41
N LEU A 155 5.73 -20.42 0.14
CA LEU A 155 5.61 -20.06 1.55
C LEU A 155 5.14 -18.61 1.67
N THR A 156 4.03 -18.38 2.34
CA THR A 156 3.56 -17.01 2.64
C THR A 156 3.21 -16.86 4.11
N ALA A 157 3.39 -15.64 4.62
CA ALA A 157 2.98 -15.26 5.96
C ALA A 157 2.41 -13.84 5.92
N VAL A 158 1.15 -13.68 6.29
CA VAL A 158 0.43 -12.42 6.25
C VAL A 158 -0.27 -12.21 7.58
N ASP A 159 -0.04 -11.08 8.22
CA ASP A 159 -0.80 -10.65 9.37
C ASP A 159 -1.79 -9.55 8.98
N PRO A 160 -3.10 -9.67 9.27
CA PRO A 160 -4.08 -8.63 8.93
C PRO A 160 -3.78 -7.25 9.55
N ASN A 161 -3.05 -7.20 10.66
CA ASN A 161 -2.64 -5.99 11.36
C ASN A 161 -1.22 -5.53 10.95
N ASN A 162 -0.59 -6.19 9.96
CA ASN A 162 0.76 -5.91 9.45
C ASN A 162 1.84 -5.84 10.55
N ASN A 163 1.71 -6.68 11.59
CA ASN A 163 2.55 -6.61 12.79
C ASN A 163 3.25 -7.95 13.13
N LEU A 164 3.69 -8.68 12.11
CA LEU A 164 4.41 -9.96 12.27
C LEU A 164 5.62 -9.79 13.19
N LYS A 165 5.80 -10.69 14.16
CA LYS A 165 6.94 -10.64 15.09
C LYS A 165 8.03 -11.64 14.73
N THR A 166 7.64 -12.87 14.43
CA THR A 166 8.56 -13.94 14.04
C THR A 166 7.93 -14.82 12.98
N VAL A 167 8.70 -15.22 11.97
CA VAL A 167 8.30 -16.28 11.02
C VAL A 167 9.34 -17.38 11.04
N GLN A 168 8.90 -18.62 11.23
CA GLN A 168 9.76 -19.80 11.28
C GLN A 168 9.39 -20.77 10.16
N VAL A 169 10.38 -21.16 9.36
CA VAL A 169 10.27 -22.27 8.41
C VAL A 169 11.07 -23.43 9.00
N LYS A 170 10.42 -24.55 9.23
CA LYS A 170 11.01 -25.71 9.90
C LYS A 170 10.86 -26.94 9.05
N TYR A 171 11.97 -27.62 8.78
CA TYR A 171 12.00 -28.97 8.23
C TYR A 171 12.33 -29.97 9.35
N ALA A 172 11.39 -30.84 9.68
CA ALA A 172 11.52 -31.84 10.75
C ALA A 172 10.73 -33.12 10.40
N PRO A 173 11.31 -34.03 9.59
CA PRO A 173 10.66 -35.29 9.25
C PRO A 173 10.57 -36.22 10.48
N VAL A 174 9.62 -37.16 10.45
CA VAL A 174 9.38 -38.09 11.57
C VAL A 174 10.40 -39.22 11.59
N LEU A 175 10.85 -39.65 10.40
CA LEU A 175 11.92 -40.62 10.21
C LEU A 175 12.88 -40.08 9.15
N SER A 176 14.14 -40.51 9.17
CA SER A 176 15.04 -40.28 8.05
C SER A 176 15.91 -41.50 7.87
N LEU A 177 15.85 -42.06 6.66
CA LEU A 177 16.75 -43.11 6.18
C LEU A 177 17.98 -42.53 5.47
N ALA A 178 18.02 -41.20 5.29
CA ALA A 178 19.08 -40.50 4.59
C ALA A 178 20.22 -40.08 5.54
N LEU A 179 21.46 -40.18 5.08
CA LEU A 179 22.68 -39.83 5.84
C LEU A 179 23.02 -38.33 5.83
N GLY A 180 22.20 -37.47 5.23
CA GLY A 180 22.46 -36.03 5.09
C GLY A 180 21.47 -35.18 5.88
N ALA A 181 21.98 -34.18 6.61
CA ALA A 181 21.15 -33.11 7.16
C ALA A 181 20.78 -32.14 6.01
N TYR A 182 19.49 -31.90 5.82
CA TYR A 182 19.01 -30.87 4.90
C TYR A 182 18.89 -29.55 5.65
N THR A 183 19.62 -28.54 5.18
CA THR A 183 19.64 -27.20 5.77
C THR A 183 18.72 -26.28 4.97
N LEU A 184 17.81 -25.59 5.65
CA LEU A 184 17.08 -24.48 5.08
C LEU A 184 17.97 -23.24 5.04
N THR A 185 17.86 -22.47 3.96
CA THR A 185 18.54 -21.19 3.79
C THR A 185 17.62 -20.17 3.11
N ALA A 186 18.02 -18.90 3.15
CA ALA A 186 17.38 -17.78 2.50
C ALA A 186 18.43 -16.70 2.18
N SER A 187 18.06 -15.70 1.38
CA SER A 187 18.99 -14.63 1.01
C SER A 187 19.33 -13.74 2.20
N ALA A 188 20.57 -13.86 2.69
CA ALA A 188 21.08 -13.00 3.75
C ALA A 188 21.24 -11.53 3.31
N ALA A 189 21.56 -11.31 2.02
CA ALA A 189 21.69 -9.97 1.45
C ALA A 189 20.32 -9.26 1.43
N LEU A 190 19.29 -9.94 0.92
CA LEU A 190 17.92 -9.40 0.90
C LEU A 190 17.39 -9.18 2.31
N ALA A 191 17.65 -10.10 3.25
CA ALA A 191 17.23 -9.91 4.63
C ALA A 191 17.82 -8.62 5.23
N ALA A 192 19.11 -8.36 5.01
CA ALA A 192 19.76 -7.15 5.52
C ALA A 192 19.14 -5.86 4.92
N GLU A 193 18.83 -5.88 3.62
CA GLU A 193 18.22 -4.75 2.93
C GLU A 193 16.79 -4.46 3.40
N LEU A 194 16.02 -5.52 3.69
CA LEU A 194 14.66 -5.43 4.20
C LEU A 194 14.58 -5.15 5.72
N GLY A 195 15.71 -4.92 6.39
CA GLY A 195 15.74 -4.70 7.84
C GLY A 195 15.42 -5.96 8.66
N LEU A 196 15.59 -7.14 8.07
CA LEU A 196 15.31 -8.45 8.65
C LEU A 196 16.59 -9.19 9.06
N HIS A 197 16.45 -10.08 10.02
CA HIS A 197 17.49 -10.96 10.53
C HIS A 197 17.06 -12.42 10.37
N ILE A 198 17.94 -13.24 9.79
CA ILE A 198 17.76 -14.69 9.64
C ILE A 198 18.64 -15.43 10.65
N SER A 199 18.07 -16.38 11.38
CA SER A 199 18.79 -17.33 12.21
C SER A 199 18.46 -18.76 11.80
N ILE A 200 19.46 -19.60 11.55
CA ILE A 200 19.27 -21.01 11.18
C ILE A 200 19.80 -21.90 12.32
N SER A 201 18.98 -22.85 12.76
CA SER A 201 19.31 -23.84 13.78
C SER A 201 19.11 -25.24 13.22
N ASN A 202 20.16 -26.06 13.28
CA ASN A 202 20.16 -27.42 12.73
C ASN A 202 20.38 -28.44 13.85
N SER A 203 19.71 -29.58 13.75
CA SER A 203 19.93 -30.78 14.57
C SER A 203 20.32 -31.93 13.65
N SER A 204 21.45 -32.58 13.92
CA SER A 204 21.88 -33.75 13.14
C SER A 204 21.03 -35.01 13.40
N GLY A 205 20.13 -34.97 14.39
CA GLY A 205 19.36 -36.13 14.81
C GLY A 205 20.25 -37.25 15.39
N ILE A 206 19.66 -38.43 15.55
CA ILE A 206 20.31 -39.68 15.92
C ILE A 206 19.83 -40.74 14.95
N LEU A 207 20.74 -41.36 14.20
CA LEU A 207 20.41 -42.33 13.16
C LEU A 207 19.44 -43.41 13.66
N GLY A 208 18.27 -43.51 13.02
CA GLY A 208 17.23 -44.49 13.35
C GLY A 208 16.42 -44.21 14.63
N ILE A 209 16.61 -43.06 15.29
CA ILE A 209 15.89 -42.69 16.52
C ILE A 209 15.25 -41.29 16.39
N VAL A 210 16.02 -40.29 15.96
CA VAL A 210 15.57 -38.91 15.78
C VAL A 210 16.06 -38.44 14.41
N ALA A 211 15.16 -37.99 13.54
CA ALA A 211 15.56 -37.46 12.25
C ALA A 211 16.29 -36.10 12.40
N PRO A 212 17.23 -35.76 11.49
CA PRO A 212 17.80 -34.43 11.44
C PRO A 212 16.72 -33.38 11.15
N SER A 213 16.90 -32.16 11.64
CA SER A 213 15.98 -31.05 11.43
C SER A 213 16.71 -29.75 11.14
N SER A 214 16.06 -28.85 10.43
CA SER A 214 16.52 -27.47 10.20
C SER A 214 15.39 -26.50 10.52
N THR A 215 15.70 -25.38 11.16
CA THR A 215 14.74 -24.31 11.46
C THR A 215 15.37 -22.98 11.10
N LEU A 216 14.77 -22.31 10.11
CA LEU A 216 15.05 -20.95 9.71
C LEU A 216 14.06 -20.03 10.42
N THR A 217 14.56 -19.01 11.12
CA THR A 217 13.76 -18.02 11.85
C THR A 217 14.05 -16.63 11.30
N ILE A 218 13.00 -15.88 10.97
CA ILE A 218 13.02 -14.49 10.48
C ILE A 218 12.48 -13.58 11.59
N THR A 219 13.19 -12.51 11.89
CA THR A 219 12.83 -11.45 12.85
C THR A 219 13.25 -10.08 12.34
N ALA A 220 12.65 -8.99 12.80
CA ALA A 220 13.15 -7.64 12.51
C ALA A 220 14.50 -7.38 13.22
N ILE A 221 15.43 -6.65 12.59
CA ILE A 221 16.74 -6.29 13.16
C ILE A 221 16.60 -5.42 14.42
N ASP A 222 15.62 -4.52 14.42
CA ASP A 222 15.33 -3.58 15.51
C ASP A 222 14.49 -4.21 16.64
N ASN A 223 14.14 -5.50 16.53
CA ASN A 223 13.15 -6.15 17.38
C ASN A 223 11.78 -5.46 17.36
N GLY A 224 11.42 -4.79 16.28
CA GLY A 224 10.10 -4.25 16.01
C GLY A 224 9.14 -5.31 15.47
N ALA A 225 8.11 -4.82 14.77
CA ALA A 225 7.25 -5.62 13.91
C ALA A 225 7.84 -5.65 12.49
N MET A 226 7.62 -6.75 11.78
CA MET A 226 7.97 -6.90 10.37
C MET A 226 6.73 -6.66 9.52
N SER A 227 6.89 -5.95 8.41
CA SER A 227 5.83 -5.81 7.42
C SER A 227 5.60 -7.13 6.68
N ASN A 228 4.36 -7.37 6.27
CA ASN A 228 4.00 -8.51 5.43
C ASN A 228 4.81 -8.51 4.13
N MET A 229 5.04 -7.34 3.53
CA MET A 229 5.80 -7.20 2.28
C MET A 229 7.24 -7.70 2.42
N ALA A 230 7.98 -7.17 3.41
CA ALA A 230 9.37 -7.56 3.66
C ALA A 230 9.50 -9.07 3.95
N VAL A 231 8.58 -9.62 4.75
CA VAL A 231 8.59 -11.06 5.07
C VAL A 231 8.36 -11.89 3.82
N ASN A 232 7.36 -11.56 3.00
CA ASN A 232 7.03 -12.37 1.83
C ASN A 232 8.04 -12.21 0.69
N GLU A 233 8.66 -11.04 0.52
CA GLU A 233 9.83 -10.90 -0.37
C GLU A 233 10.94 -11.87 0.04
N LEU A 234 11.31 -11.89 1.32
CA LEU A 234 12.36 -12.76 1.80
C LEU A 234 12.00 -14.25 1.72
N LEU A 235 10.75 -14.61 2.06
CA LEU A 235 10.25 -15.99 1.95
C LEU A 235 10.34 -16.52 0.51
N GLY A 236 10.28 -15.65 -0.49
CA GLY A 236 10.46 -16.02 -1.90
C GLY A 236 11.83 -16.63 -2.21
N THR A 237 12.83 -16.37 -1.36
CA THR A 237 14.22 -16.87 -1.49
C THR A 237 14.48 -18.15 -0.69
N VAL A 238 13.53 -18.62 0.11
CA VAL A 238 13.74 -19.77 0.99
C VAL A 238 13.86 -21.05 0.17
N HIS A 239 14.94 -21.80 0.40
CA HIS A 239 15.21 -23.08 -0.25
C HIS A 239 16.07 -24.00 0.61
N PHE A 240 16.25 -25.25 0.18
CA PHE A 240 17.23 -26.16 0.78
C PHE A 240 18.60 -25.98 0.15
N GLU A 241 19.67 -25.88 0.95
CA GLU A 241 21.06 -25.80 0.45
C GLU A 241 21.47 -27.04 -0.37
N GLN A 242 20.86 -28.19 -0.04
CA GLN A 242 21.09 -29.44 -0.73
C GLN A 242 19.78 -29.99 -1.25
N ASN A 243 19.80 -30.50 -2.49
CA ASN A 243 18.60 -31.05 -3.08
C ASN A 243 18.08 -32.24 -2.28
N LEU A 244 16.83 -32.16 -1.84
CA LEU A 244 16.08 -33.28 -1.28
C LEU A 244 16.05 -34.41 -2.31
N SER A 245 16.42 -35.62 -1.88
CA SER A 245 16.16 -36.82 -2.67
C SER A 245 14.65 -37.11 -2.62
N LEU A 246 13.93 -36.80 -3.71
CA LEU A 246 12.48 -37.01 -3.83
C LEU A 246 12.05 -38.49 -3.78
N LEU A 247 13.00 -39.43 -3.69
CA LEU A 247 12.73 -40.87 -3.61
C LEU A 247 12.24 -41.33 -2.22
N GLY A 248 12.18 -40.44 -1.22
CA GLY A 248 11.62 -40.73 0.10
C GLY A 248 10.25 -40.06 0.29
N LEU A 249 9.23 -40.82 0.68
CA LEU A 249 7.90 -40.32 1.07
C LEU A 249 7.90 -39.56 2.43
N ASP A 250 9.08 -39.36 3.05
CA ASP A 250 9.29 -38.73 4.37
C ASP A 250 9.27 -37.19 4.33
N VAL A 251 9.05 -36.58 3.15
CA VAL A 251 9.13 -35.12 2.93
C VAL A 251 7.77 -34.40 2.96
N LEU A 252 6.65 -35.11 2.76
CA LEU A 252 5.33 -34.46 2.81
C LEU A 252 4.99 -34.08 4.25
N ASN A 253 4.56 -32.84 4.46
CA ASN A 253 4.26 -32.21 5.74
C ASN A 253 5.45 -32.11 6.73
N ALA A 254 6.66 -32.48 6.32
CA ALA A 254 7.87 -32.33 7.14
C ALA A 254 8.35 -30.88 7.19
N THR A 255 8.02 -30.08 6.17
CA THR A 255 8.28 -28.64 6.15
C THR A 255 7.04 -27.89 6.62
N THR A 256 7.19 -27.08 7.66
CA THR A 256 6.13 -26.22 8.22
C THR A 256 6.56 -24.77 8.24
N ILE A 257 5.64 -23.86 7.97
CA ILE A 257 5.79 -22.43 8.27
C ILE A 257 4.93 -22.08 9.48
N THR A 258 5.47 -21.30 10.40
CA THR A 258 4.79 -20.77 11.58
C THR A 258 5.04 -19.27 11.64
N ALA A 259 3.99 -18.47 11.72
CA ALA A 259 4.09 -17.03 11.94
C ALA A 259 3.47 -16.69 13.30
N THR A 260 4.11 -15.77 14.02
CA THR A 260 3.63 -15.22 15.30
C THR A 260 3.66 -13.71 15.22
N ASP A 261 2.59 -13.05 15.65
CA ASP A 261 2.47 -11.59 15.66
C ASP A 261 3.06 -10.97 16.94
N THR A 262 3.03 -9.64 17.02
CA THR A 262 3.48 -8.91 18.22
C THR A 262 2.60 -9.13 19.46
N THR A 263 1.39 -9.66 19.29
CA THR A 263 0.45 -9.95 20.39
C THR A 263 0.58 -11.39 20.93
N GLY A 264 1.37 -12.23 20.26
CA GLY A 264 1.63 -13.63 20.61
C GLY A 264 0.66 -14.63 19.97
N LEU A 265 -0.25 -14.17 19.11
CA LEU A 265 -1.08 -15.02 18.28
C LEU A 265 -0.24 -15.64 17.15
N SER A 266 -0.53 -16.89 16.81
CA SER A 266 0.27 -17.63 15.83
C SER A 266 -0.58 -18.54 14.95
N ALA A 267 -0.14 -18.76 13.72
CA ALA A 267 -0.66 -19.80 12.83
C ALA A 267 0.46 -20.65 12.26
N SER A 268 0.12 -21.85 11.78
CA SER A 268 1.07 -22.77 11.16
C SER A 268 0.44 -23.55 10.01
N ALA A 269 1.22 -23.79 8.96
CA ALA A 269 0.85 -24.62 7.82
C ALA A 269 2.02 -25.55 7.46
N ALA A 270 1.71 -26.69 6.83
CA ALA A 270 2.68 -27.68 6.38
C ALA A 270 2.60 -27.88 4.87
N THR A 271 3.73 -28.16 4.21
CA THR A 271 3.77 -28.43 2.77
C THR A 271 3.01 -29.71 2.45
N GLY A 272 1.88 -29.58 1.77
CA GLY A 272 0.96 -30.68 1.50
C GLY A 272 1.23 -31.44 0.19
N SER A 273 2.00 -30.86 -0.73
CA SER A 273 2.26 -31.41 -2.06
C SER A 273 3.75 -31.60 -2.35
N LEU A 274 4.05 -32.59 -3.19
CA LEU A 274 5.39 -32.78 -3.76
C LEU A 274 5.81 -31.60 -4.64
N LEU A 275 4.87 -30.85 -5.21
CA LEU A 275 5.17 -29.65 -5.99
C LEU A 275 5.74 -28.53 -5.11
N ASP A 276 5.16 -28.33 -3.92
CA ASP A 276 5.62 -27.30 -2.97
C ASP A 276 7.02 -27.62 -2.47
N VAL A 277 7.26 -28.91 -2.15
CA VAL A 277 8.59 -29.40 -1.77
C VAL A 277 9.57 -29.26 -2.94
N SER A 278 9.13 -29.53 -4.18
CA SER A 278 9.97 -29.38 -5.37
C SER A 278 10.40 -27.94 -5.63
N LEU A 279 9.54 -26.96 -5.37
CA LEU A 279 9.85 -25.54 -5.57
C LEU A 279 10.86 -25.03 -4.53
N LEU A 280 10.74 -25.46 -3.27
CA LEU A 280 11.77 -25.22 -2.25
C LEU A 280 13.11 -25.93 -2.59
N ASN A 281 13.09 -26.93 -3.46
CA ASN A 281 14.25 -27.70 -3.89
C ASN A 281 14.96 -27.10 -5.11
N SER A 282 14.32 -26.20 -5.86
CA SER A 282 14.85 -25.61 -7.09
C SER A 282 15.55 -24.26 -6.89
N GLY A 283 15.88 -23.89 -5.64
CA GLY A 283 16.50 -22.60 -5.33
C GLY A 283 15.50 -21.47 -4.98
N GLY A 284 14.26 -21.82 -4.63
CA GLY A 284 13.21 -20.87 -4.26
C GLY A 284 12.25 -20.61 -5.43
N SER A 285 11.59 -19.45 -5.41
CA SER A 285 10.64 -19.06 -6.45
C SER A 285 11.37 -18.83 -7.78
N ALA A 286 10.86 -19.40 -8.88
CA ALA A 286 11.53 -19.37 -10.20
C ALA A 286 11.73 -17.95 -10.78
N ASN A 287 11.06 -16.96 -10.20
CA ASN A 287 11.02 -15.57 -10.65
C ASN A 287 11.77 -14.64 -9.68
N VAL A 288 12.72 -15.16 -8.90
CA VAL A 288 13.60 -14.35 -8.04
C VAL A 288 15.02 -14.37 -8.62
N ILE A 289 15.48 -13.19 -9.04
CA ILE A 289 16.77 -12.98 -9.68
C ILE A 289 17.59 -12.08 -8.77
N GLN A 290 18.77 -12.54 -8.36
CA GLN A 290 19.60 -11.88 -7.37
C GLN A 290 21.01 -11.67 -7.91
N GLY A 291 21.52 -10.46 -7.70
CA GLY A 291 22.90 -10.09 -7.89
C GLY A 291 23.77 -10.46 -6.69
N ASP A 292 24.87 -9.73 -6.53
CA ASP A 292 25.81 -9.80 -5.43
C ASP A 292 26.26 -8.39 -5.01
N ALA A 293 27.40 -8.26 -4.33
CA ALA A 293 27.91 -6.94 -3.92
C ALA A 293 28.72 -6.22 -5.04
N GLY A 294 28.73 -6.77 -6.25
CA GLY A 294 29.42 -6.22 -7.41
C GLY A 294 28.47 -5.50 -8.36
N ALA A 295 29.01 -4.96 -9.45
CA ALA A 295 28.18 -4.44 -10.54
C ALA A 295 27.62 -5.60 -11.37
N ASN A 296 26.30 -5.74 -11.37
CA ASN A 296 25.58 -6.80 -12.04
C ASN A 296 24.74 -6.27 -13.20
N THR A 297 24.43 -7.15 -14.14
CA THR A 297 23.41 -6.91 -15.17
C THR A 297 22.41 -8.03 -15.06
N LEU A 298 21.23 -7.70 -14.56
CA LEU A 298 20.13 -8.61 -14.31
C LEU A 298 19.06 -8.36 -15.38
N SER A 299 18.48 -9.46 -15.86
CA SER A 299 17.36 -9.43 -16.81
C SER A 299 16.33 -10.41 -16.33
N GLY A 300 15.10 -9.92 -16.18
CA GLY A 300 13.90 -10.72 -16.00
C GLY A 300 13.57 -11.54 -17.23
N THR A 301 12.40 -12.15 -17.17
CA THR A 301 11.82 -13.06 -18.13
C THR A 301 10.71 -12.35 -18.89
N THR A 302 9.61 -13.04 -19.20
CA THR A 302 8.40 -12.42 -19.76
C THR A 302 7.22 -12.54 -18.80
N GLY A 303 7.49 -12.88 -17.54
CA GLY A 303 6.51 -13.01 -16.49
C GLY A 303 6.95 -12.17 -15.29
N ASN A 304 6.11 -12.13 -14.26
CA ASN A 304 6.33 -11.27 -13.09
C ASN A 304 7.55 -11.72 -12.29
N ASP A 305 8.59 -10.91 -12.29
CA ASP A 305 9.89 -11.17 -11.70
C ASP A 305 10.22 -10.25 -10.52
N ARG A 306 11.10 -10.72 -9.65
CA ARG A 306 11.69 -9.94 -8.55
C ARG A 306 13.20 -9.87 -8.75
N LEU A 307 13.70 -8.70 -9.07
CA LEU A 307 15.12 -8.45 -9.36
C LEU A 307 15.75 -7.65 -8.21
N TYR A 308 16.84 -8.18 -7.66
CA TYR A 308 17.58 -7.57 -6.57
C TYR A 308 19.06 -7.40 -6.95
N GLY A 309 19.53 -6.16 -7.08
CA GLY A 309 20.95 -5.84 -7.35
C GLY A 309 21.83 -6.00 -6.11
N PHE A 310 21.33 -5.53 -4.96
CA PHE A 310 22.03 -5.40 -3.68
C PHE A 310 22.98 -4.22 -3.63
N ALA A 311 24.29 -4.45 -3.56
CA ALA A 311 25.27 -3.37 -3.48
C ALA A 311 26.05 -3.38 -4.78
N GLY A 312 26.30 -2.24 -5.39
CA GLY A 312 26.89 -2.24 -6.72
C GLY A 312 26.42 -1.07 -7.54
N ASN A 313 26.82 -1.04 -8.80
CA ASN A 313 26.17 -0.18 -9.78
C ASN A 313 25.54 -1.13 -10.78
N ASP A 314 24.27 -1.43 -10.55
CA ASP A 314 23.56 -2.52 -11.18
C ASP A 314 22.71 -2.03 -12.35
N VAL A 315 22.46 -2.93 -13.30
CA VAL A 315 21.51 -2.71 -14.38
C VAL A 315 20.44 -3.79 -14.28
N LEU A 316 19.23 -3.42 -13.91
CA LEU A 316 18.08 -4.31 -13.79
C LEU A 316 17.10 -4.01 -14.92
N ASN A 317 16.74 -5.05 -15.70
CA ASN A 317 15.73 -4.96 -16.75
C ASN A 317 14.64 -5.99 -16.45
N GLY A 318 13.42 -5.54 -16.15
CA GLY A 318 12.27 -6.43 -15.89
C GLY A 318 11.83 -7.18 -17.15
N ASN A 319 11.72 -6.43 -18.26
CA ASN A 319 11.17 -6.86 -19.56
C ASN A 319 9.64 -6.89 -19.55
N ASP A 320 9.00 -7.99 -19.96
CA ASP A 320 7.53 -8.07 -19.93
C ASP A 320 7.11 -8.69 -18.60
N GLY A 321 6.04 -8.19 -17.96
CA GLY A 321 5.57 -8.70 -16.67
C GLY A 321 5.28 -7.55 -15.71
N ASN A 322 4.67 -7.86 -14.57
CA ASN A 322 4.58 -6.93 -13.46
C ASN A 322 5.74 -7.24 -12.51
N ASP A 323 6.81 -6.48 -12.61
CA ASP A 323 8.08 -6.79 -11.97
C ASP A 323 8.31 -5.95 -10.70
N LEU A 324 9.08 -6.49 -9.76
CA LEU A 324 9.63 -5.75 -8.63
C LEU A 324 11.13 -5.57 -8.85
N LEU A 325 11.60 -4.34 -9.00
CA LEU A 325 13.01 -4.01 -9.20
C LEU A 325 13.57 -3.23 -8.00
N ARG A 326 14.61 -3.79 -7.37
CA ARG A 326 15.36 -3.17 -6.28
C ARG A 326 16.84 -3.17 -6.62
N GLY A 327 17.39 -2.02 -7.00
CA GLY A 327 18.82 -1.85 -7.26
C GLY A 327 19.62 -2.04 -5.97
N GLY A 328 19.24 -1.27 -4.96
CA GLY A 328 19.82 -1.32 -3.63
C GLY A 328 20.83 -0.20 -3.44
N ALA A 329 21.97 -0.50 -2.82
CA ALA A 329 23.00 0.49 -2.55
C ALA A 329 23.93 0.68 -3.76
N GLY A 330 23.80 1.82 -4.42
CA GLY A 330 24.78 2.34 -5.37
C GLY A 330 24.12 2.94 -6.59
N ALA A 331 24.89 3.13 -7.66
CA ALA A 331 24.43 3.92 -8.80
C ALA A 331 23.76 3.02 -9.84
N ASP A 332 22.48 2.72 -9.64
CA ASP A 332 21.79 1.69 -10.39
C ASP A 332 20.99 2.23 -11.58
N THR A 333 20.65 1.35 -12.51
CA THR A 333 19.73 1.59 -13.63
C THR A 333 18.60 0.58 -13.54
N LEU A 334 17.38 1.05 -13.31
CA LEU A 334 16.17 0.25 -13.21
C LEU A 334 15.28 0.52 -14.41
N ASN A 335 15.04 -0.49 -15.24
CA ASN A 335 14.08 -0.45 -16.34
C ASN A 335 13.01 -1.52 -16.10
N GLY A 336 11.78 -1.12 -15.78
CA GLY A 336 10.64 -2.02 -15.58
C GLY A 336 10.34 -2.77 -16.88
N GLY A 337 9.91 -2.04 -17.90
CA GLY A 337 9.68 -2.59 -19.23
C GLY A 337 8.22 -2.48 -19.62
N ALA A 338 7.52 -3.59 -19.81
CA ALA A 338 6.12 -3.62 -20.16
C ALA A 338 5.32 -4.38 -19.11
N GLY A 339 4.27 -3.74 -18.59
CA GLY A 339 3.47 -4.26 -17.48
C GLY A 339 3.39 -3.21 -16.38
N ASN A 340 2.81 -3.57 -15.23
CA ASN A 340 2.67 -2.67 -14.10
C ASN A 340 3.79 -2.98 -13.10
N ASP A 341 4.87 -2.23 -13.17
CA ASP A 341 6.08 -2.50 -12.41
C ASP A 341 6.11 -1.75 -11.08
N THR A 342 6.84 -2.30 -10.11
CA THR A 342 7.20 -1.64 -8.86
C THR A 342 8.70 -1.44 -8.80
N LEU A 343 9.14 -0.20 -8.80
CA LEU A 343 10.56 0.18 -8.75
C LEU A 343 10.85 0.81 -7.40
N VAL A 344 11.79 0.21 -6.67
CA VAL A 344 12.19 0.71 -5.34
C VAL A 344 13.20 1.84 -5.52
N TYR A 345 12.87 3.01 -4.98
CA TYR A 345 13.68 4.21 -5.09
C TYR A 345 14.90 4.19 -4.16
N ASP A 346 16.09 4.38 -4.74
CA ASP A 346 17.25 4.92 -4.04
C ASP A 346 17.68 6.27 -4.61
N ALA A 347 18.19 7.15 -3.74
CA ALA A 347 18.63 8.48 -4.16
C ALA A 347 19.87 8.46 -5.07
N SER A 348 20.62 7.35 -5.08
CA SER A 348 21.83 7.16 -5.88
C SER A 348 21.54 6.60 -7.27
N ASP A 349 20.32 6.12 -7.53
CA ASP A 349 19.91 5.57 -8.82
C ASP A 349 20.18 6.57 -9.94
N THR A 350 20.75 6.07 -11.03
CA THR A 350 21.10 6.86 -12.22
C THR A 350 19.98 6.90 -13.24
N LEU A 351 19.08 5.93 -13.20
CA LEU A 351 17.89 5.83 -14.04
C LEU A 351 16.83 4.96 -13.35
N ILE A 352 15.60 5.46 -13.31
CA ILE A 352 14.39 4.71 -12.96
C ILE A 352 13.38 4.97 -14.07
N ASP A 353 13.02 3.91 -14.78
CA ASP A 353 12.11 3.92 -15.92
C ASP A 353 11.06 2.83 -15.75
N GLY A 354 9.82 3.19 -15.44
CA GLY A 354 8.73 2.21 -15.34
C GLY A 354 8.49 1.53 -16.68
N GLY A 355 8.34 2.36 -17.72
CA GLY A 355 8.23 1.89 -19.10
C GLY A 355 6.80 2.02 -19.59
N ALA A 356 6.18 0.90 -19.95
CA ALA A 356 4.82 0.87 -20.50
C ALA A 356 3.88 0.14 -19.56
N GLY A 357 2.91 0.85 -18.99
CA GLY A 357 1.92 0.30 -18.10
C GLY A 357 1.52 1.33 -17.07
N SER A 358 1.12 0.87 -15.89
CA SER A 358 0.89 1.73 -14.73
C SER A 358 1.91 1.39 -13.66
N ASP A 359 2.95 2.21 -13.58
CA ASP A 359 4.15 1.89 -12.80
C ASP A 359 4.16 2.61 -11.45
N THR A 360 4.69 1.93 -10.45
CA THR A 360 4.77 2.39 -9.07
C THR A 360 6.21 2.61 -8.66
N LEU A 361 6.53 3.83 -8.23
CA LEU A 361 7.76 4.13 -7.52
C LEU A 361 7.54 3.96 -6.01
N LEU A 362 8.16 2.95 -5.40
CA LEU A 362 8.06 2.67 -3.98
C LEU A 362 9.22 3.32 -3.21
N ILE A 363 8.90 4.14 -2.21
CA ILE A 363 9.90 4.88 -1.42
C ILE A 363 10.26 4.12 -0.12
N ASP A 364 10.75 2.89 -0.21
CA ASP A 364 10.78 1.89 0.89
C ASP A 364 11.73 2.16 2.10
N SER A 365 12.47 3.28 2.17
CA SER A 365 13.45 3.46 3.26
C SER A 365 13.11 4.55 4.28
N GLY A 366 12.80 4.08 5.49
CA GLY A 366 13.03 4.75 6.78
C GLY A 366 12.46 6.16 6.98
N THR A 367 12.90 6.79 8.07
CA THR A 367 12.49 8.15 8.43
C THR A 367 13.23 9.17 7.56
N GLY A 368 12.50 9.99 6.80
CA GLY A 368 13.07 11.21 6.22
C GLY A 368 13.79 11.07 4.87
N GLN A 369 13.48 10.06 4.05
CA GLN A 369 13.75 10.21 2.61
C GLN A 369 12.93 11.39 2.06
N VAL A 370 13.63 12.26 1.32
CA VAL A 370 13.05 13.39 0.62
C VAL A 370 13.21 13.13 -0.88
N LEU A 371 12.16 12.68 -1.55
CA LEU A 371 12.14 12.67 -3.00
C LEU A 371 11.83 14.09 -3.49
N ASN A 372 12.76 14.69 -4.23
CA ASN A 372 12.52 15.97 -4.87
C ASN A 372 12.45 15.80 -6.38
N LEU A 373 11.23 15.65 -6.91
CA LEU A 373 10.96 15.49 -8.34
C LEU A 373 11.42 16.71 -9.16
N ASP A 374 11.72 17.84 -8.54
CA ASP A 374 12.27 19.00 -9.25
C ASP A 374 13.76 18.84 -9.54
N ALA A 375 14.47 18.11 -8.68
CA ALA A 375 15.91 17.93 -8.75
C ALA A 375 16.32 16.65 -9.50
N VAL A 376 15.48 15.61 -9.51
CA VAL A 376 15.82 14.31 -10.10
C VAL A 376 15.44 14.23 -11.57
N SER A 377 16.39 14.19 -12.50
CA SER A 377 16.11 14.08 -13.95
C SER A 377 16.04 12.65 -14.47
N ASN A 378 16.24 11.67 -13.59
CA ASN A 378 16.45 10.27 -13.90
C ASN A 378 15.21 9.39 -13.69
N ILE A 379 14.08 9.96 -13.28
CA ILE A 379 12.81 9.25 -13.11
C ILE A 379 11.89 9.58 -14.28
N ARG A 380 11.26 8.56 -14.88
CA ARG A 380 10.30 8.70 -15.99
C ARG A 380 9.34 7.50 -16.05
N ASN A 381 8.19 7.71 -16.69
CA ASN A 381 7.12 6.71 -16.84
C ASN A 381 6.68 6.12 -15.49
N ILE A 382 6.29 6.97 -14.55
CA ILE A 382 5.77 6.59 -13.24
C ILE A 382 4.40 7.26 -13.04
N GLU A 383 3.36 6.47 -12.84
CA GLU A 383 1.98 6.94 -12.64
C GLU A 383 1.60 6.96 -11.15
N ARG A 384 2.31 6.19 -10.33
CA ARG A 384 2.08 6.09 -8.88
C ARG A 384 3.36 6.26 -8.09
N ILE A 385 3.31 7.05 -7.02
CA ILE A 385 4.32 7.02 -5.96
C ILE A 385 3.67 6.46 -4.69
N ASP A 386 4.32 5.45 -4.11
CA ASP A 386 3.89 4.82 -2.88
C ASP A 386 4.84 5.18 -1.74
N LEU A 387 4.32 5.92 -0.76
CA LEU A 387 5.02 6.34 0.45
C LEU A 387 4.88 5.34 1.60
N GLY A 388 4.32 4.16 1.35
CA GLY A 388 4.18 3.12 2.37
C GLY A 388 3.24 3.53 3.49
N THR A 389 3.19 2.69 4.53
CA THR A 389 2.35 2.90 5.70
C THR A 389 3.06 2.41 6.95
N GLY A 390 2.74 3.00 8.11
CA GLY A 390 3.22 2.55 9.41
C GLY A 390 4.67 2.93 9.72
N ASP A 391 5.23 3.91 9.00
CA ASP A 391 6.57 4.44 9.26
C ASP A 391 6.51 5.85 9.90
N ALA A 392 7.66 6.52 10.03
CA ALA A 392 7.73 7.84 10.67
C ALA A 392 7.43 9.01 9.72
N GLY A 393 6.97 8.72 8.51
CA GLY A 393 6.67 9.68 7.46
C GLY A 393 7.82 9.89 6.47
N ARG A 394 7.43 10.03 5.21
CA ARG A 394 8.25 10.36 4.05
C ARG A 394 7.84 11.71 3.50
N GLN A 395 8.75 12.35 2.78
CA GLN A 395 8.50 13.67 2.22
C GLN A 395 8.76 13.69 0.73
N ILE A 396 7.82 14.24 -0.05
CA ILE A 396 8.02 14.49 -1.48
C ILE A 396 7.84 15.98 -1.77
N THR A 397 8.70 16.51 -2.62
CA THR A 397 8.51 17.83 -3.25
C THR A 397 8.33 17.66 -4.76
N LEU A 398 7.33 18.33 -5.32
CA LEU A 398 7.02 18.30 -6.75
C LEU A 398 6.58 19.66 -7.29
N THR A 399 7.03 19.96 -8.50
CA THR A 399 6.51 20.98 -9.41
C THR A 399 5.91 20.33 -10.65
N GLU A 400 5.15 21.10 -11.43
CA GLU A 400 4.65 20.67 -12.74
C GLU A 400 5.79 20.11 -13.62
N ALA A 401 6.94 20.78 -13.67
CA ALA A 401 8.08 20.33 -14.47
C ALA A 401 8.69 19.01 -13.98
N GLY A 402 8.63 18.74 -12.67
CA GLY A 402 9.01 17.46 -12.08
C GLY A 402 8.07 16.34 -12.52
N VAL A 403 6.76 16.58 -12.37
CA VAL A 403 5.71 15.62 -12.73
C VAL A 403 5.72 15.32 -14.23
N LEU A 404 5.79 16.32 -15.10
CA LEU A 404 5.84 16.15 -16.56
C LEU A 404 7.05 15.33 -17.04
N ARG A 405 8.15 15.29 -16.27
CA ARG A 405 9.30 14.43 -16.59
C ARG A 405 9.12 13.02 -16.04
N ALA A 406 8.59 12.91 -14.82
CA ALA A 406 8.50 11.66 -14.09
C ALA A 406 7.36 10.77 -14.58
N THR A 407 6.27 11.35 -15.09
CA THR A 407 5.07 10.65 -15.56
C THR A 407 5.08 10.39 -17.06
N ASP A 408 4.20 9.51 -17.54
CA ASP A 408 3.92 9.31 -18.95
C ASP A 408 3.22 10.51 -19.62
N SER A 409 2.78 10.32 -20.87
CA SER A 409 2.09 11.35 -21.65
C SER A 409 0.72 11.79 -21.12
N ASN A 410 0.13 11.06 -20.16
CA ASN A 410 -1.13 11.44 -19.52
C ASN A 410 -0.91 12.49 -18.43
N HIS A 411 0.32 12.65 -17.94
CA HIS A 411 0.71 13.66 -16.95
C HIS A 411 -0.15 13.60 -15.67
N GLN A 412 -0.54 12.39 -15.27
CA GLN A 412 -1.30 12.13 -14.05
C GLN A 412 -0.40 11.41 -13.05
N LEU A 413 -0.48 11.82 -11.78
CA LEU A 413 0.29 11.20 -10.71
C LEU A 413 -0.62 10.90 -9.53
N THR A 414 -0.64 9.64 -9.11
CA THR A 414 -1.26 9.21 -7.86
C THR A 414 -0.19 9.09 -6.79
N ILE A 415 -0.41 9.65 -5.60
CA ILE A 415 0.49 9.53 -4.46
C ILE A 415 -0.30 8.88 -3.32
N ALA A 416 0.18 7.74 -2.84
CA ALA A 416 -0.37 7.07 -1.67
C ALA A 416 0.60 7.14 -0.49
N GLY A 417 0.06 7.11 0.72
CA GLY A 417 0.80 7.22 1.96
C GLY A 417 -0.12 7.33 3.15
N ASP A 418 0.44 7.50 4.35
CA ASP A 418 -0.31 7.67 5.58
C ASP A 418 -0.26 9.11 6.13
N GLY A 419 -0.91 9.33 7.29
CA GLY A 419 -0.98 10.64 7.93
C GLY A 419 0.35 11.21 8.44
N SER A 420 1.42 10.43 8.40
CA SER A 420 2.79 10.86 8.73
C SER A 420 3.51 11.42 7.51
N ASP A 421 3.04 11.11 6.30
CA ASP A 421 3.64 11.54 5.05
C ASP A 421 3.31 12.99 4.71
N ARG A 422 4.21 13.61 3.95
CA ARG A 422 4.06 14.99 3.51
C ARG A 422 4.40 15.18 2.03
N VAL A 423 3.47 15.78 1.30
CA VAL A 423 3.66 16.18 -0.09
C VAL A 423 3.67 17.71 -0.19
N THR A 424 4.73 18.28 -0.77
CA THR A 424 4.85 19.72 -1.00
C THR A 424 4.74 20.02 -2.50
N MET A 425 3.73 20.80 -2.88
CA MET A 425 3.39 21.15 -4.27
C MET A 425 3.19 22.65 -4.42
N THR A 426 4.27 23.41 -4.62
CA THR A 426 4.16 24.88 -4.68
C THR A 426 3.31 25.31 -5.88
N GLY A 427 2.19 25.97 -5.61
CA GLY A 427 1.29 26.50 -6.65
C GLY A 427 0.23 25.51 -7.14
N ALA A 428 0.10 24.34 -6.49
CA ALA A 428 -1.02 23.46 -6.73
C ALA A 428 -2.35 24.10 -6.30
N VAL A 429 -3.41 23.82 -7.06
CA VAL A 429 -4.78 24.26 -6.79
C VAL A 429 -5.62 23.06 -6.45
N PHE A 430 -6.22 23.05 -5.26
CA PHE A 430 -7.15 22.02 -4.84
C PHE A 430 -8.45 22.11 -5.65
N GLN A 431 -8.85 21.00 -6.29
CA GLN A 431 -10.07 20.91 -7.10
C GLN A 431 -11.23 20.22 -6.37
N GLY A 432 -10.96 19.55 -5.25
CA GLY A 432 -11.91 18.73 -4.51
C GLY A 432 -11.37 17.32 -4.29
N GLN A 433 -12.25 16.38 -3.98
CA GLN A 433 -11.88 14.96 -3.91
C GLN A 433 -12.38 14.20 -5.13
N THR A 434 -11.65 13.15 -5.51
CA THR A 434 -12.01 12.18 -6.56
C THR A 434 -12.02 10.77 -5.97
N LEU A 435 -12.93 9.91 -6.42
CA LEU A 435 -12.91 8.48 -6.08
C LEU A 435 -11.99 7.73 -7.03
N ILE A 436 -11.01 7.01 -6.49
CA ILE A 436 -10.17 6.06 -7.22
C ILE A 436 -10.30 4.71 -6.52
N ASN A 437 -10.77 3.69 -7.25
CA ASN A 437 -10.99 2.33 -6.72
C ASN A 437 -11.86 2.24 -5.44
N GLY A 438 -12.74 3.22 -5.21
CA GLY A 438 -13.62 3.25 -4.04
C GLY A 438 -13.09 4.07 -2.85
N GLU A 439 -11.88 4.60 -2.96
CA GLU A 439 -11.24 5.45 -1.96
C GLU A 439 -11.19 6.91 -2.44
N ALA A 440 -11.36 7.86 -1.51
CA ALA A 440 -11.31 9.28 -1.80
C ALA A 440 -9.85 9.78 -1.81
N TYR A 441 -9.45 10.38 -2.92
CA TYR A 441 -8.18 11.07 -3.09
C TYR A 441 -8.44 12.57 -3.17
N ASN A 442 -7.58 13.38 -2.54
CA ASN A 442 -7.54 14.81 -2.77
C ASN A 442 -6.99 15.09 -4.18
N HIS A 443 -7.76 15.77 -5.00
CA HIS A 443 -7.38 16.12 -6.37
C HIS A 443 -6.85 17.55 -6.43
N TYR A 444 -5.64 17.69 -6.97
CA TYR A 444 -4.98 18.95 -7.22
C TYR A 444 -4.62 19.07 -8.69
N THR A 445 -4.72 20.28 -9.23
CA THR A 445 -4.08 20.64 -10.50
C THR A 445 -2.78 21.39 -10.21
N LEU A 446 -1.69 20.99 -10.86
CA LEU A 446 -0.40 21.65 -10.78
C LEU A 446 0.03 22.05 -12.19
N GLY A 447 -0.35 23.26 -12.60
CA GLY A 447 -0.26 23.67 -14.01
C GLY A 447 -1.18 22.81 -14.89
N THR A 448 -0.62 22.03 -15.81
CA THR A 448 -1.36 21.12 -16.71
C THR A 448 -1.45 19.67 -16.21
N THR A 449 -0.84 19.34 -15.06
CA THR A 449 -0.83 17.97 -14.52
C THR A 449 -1.93 17.78 -13.48
N ASP A 450 -2.53 16.59 -13.43
CA ASP A 450 -3.46 16.20 -12.36
C ASP A 450 -2.73 15.34 -11.32
N ILE A 451 -2.85 15.72 -10.05
CA ILE A 451 -2.25 15.01 -8.92
C ILE A 451 -3.36 14.53 -8.00
N PHE A 452 -3.38 13.23 -7.72
CA PHE A 452 -4.31 12.59 -6.80
C PHE A 452 -3.53 12.12 -5.59
N VAL A 453 -3.71 12.78 -4.45
CA VAL A 453 -3.01 12.44 -3.21
C VAL A 453 -3.99 11.76 -2.27
N ASP A 454 -3.59 10.63 -1.71
CA ASP A 454 -4.38 9.93 -0.71
C ASP A 454 -4.74 10.88 0.44
N HIS A 455 -5.99 10.84 0.88
CA HIS A 455 -6.54 11.86 1.77
C HIS A 455 -5.89 11.96 3.16
N PRO A 456 -5.25 10.90 3.74
CA PRO A 456 -4.50 11.01 4.99
C PRO A 456 -3.23 11.83 4.85
N VAL A 457 -2.60 11.81 3.67
CA VAL A 457 -1.29 12.44 3.44
C VAL A 457 -1.38 13.96 3.61
N LEU A 458 -0.43 14.54 4.34
CA LEU A 458 -0.39 15.99 4.54
C LEU A 458 0.10 16.70 3.28
N VAL A 459 -0.79 17.46 2.63
CA VAL A 459 -0.43 18.27 1.47
C VAL A 459 -0.14 19.73 1.86
N VAL A 460 0.97 20.27 1.37
CA VAL A 460 1.37 21.67 1.52
C VAL A 460 1.50 22.30 0.12
N VAL A 461 0.64 23.28 -0.18
CA VAL A 461 0.57 23.95 -1.49
C VAL A 461 1.17 25.35 -1.52
#